data_AF-A0A3P8FP79-F1
#
_entry.id   AF-A0A3P8FP79-F1
#
_cell.length_a   1.000
_cell.length_b   1.000
_cell.length_c   1.000
_cell.angle_alpha   90.00
_cell.angle_beta   90.00
_cell.angle_gamma   90.00
#
_symmetry.space_group_name_H-M   'P 1'
#
loop_
_entity.id
_entity.type
_entity.pdbx_description
1 polymer ?
#
loop_
_entity_poly.entity_id
_entity_poly.type
_entity_poly.pdbx_seq_one_letter_code
_entity_poly.pdbx_strand_id
1 'polypeptide(L)'
;MYIDFLCTKDIIIVVICRKFYQESIYLCCLIKVRTSQEIAFFEALCPLPDEAYPLISGTFYEGRLRWRRLPLPCPLVAPRRVRTDPKIMDVQSTLLTRTHMLRSFENIGDHRGVFVCGGNPIWLFATESGQLRVFPHSIDGIMGSFAPLNAEICHSGFVYFTFSNEMRLATLPPGYSFNEHLGIKWITLDPVPYYVQYHVESKTYAVVGIHSEPCKSVFRLNAEGNKEEDVLVRPKTCVLPTLDYYSLQMYAPNLNANHRNKQSPWLLIPNTLIEFEPWEVVTCLITAQLASEETFHGTKDYLALGANLSYGEEIPVRGRILILDVIDVVPEPGQPLTRHKLKIIHDGEQKGPVTALTSCQGHLISAIGQKVIVKMLL
;
A
#
# COMPACT_ATOMS: atom_id res chain seq x y z
N MET A 1 11.78 -26.08 12.87
CA MET A 1 10.82 -25.21 13.56
C MET A 1 9.63 -26.10 13.85
N TYR A 2 9.21 -26.23 15.10
CA TYR A 2 8.07 -27.07 15.49
C TYR A 2 6.97 -26.14 16.00
N ILE A 3 5.75 -26.35 15.52
CA ILE A 3 4.53 -25.77 16.12
C ILE A 3 3.84 -26.91 16.84
N ASP A 4 3.99 -26.95 18.16
CA ASP A 4 3.27 -27.90 19.01
C ASP A 4 2.04 -27.24 19.64
N PHE A 5 0.96 -28.01 19.68
CA PHE A 5 -0.28 -27.65 20.35
C PHE A 5 -0.40 -28.46 21.62
N LEU A 6 -0.34 -27.80 22.78
CA LEU A 6 -0.87 -28.37 24.01
C LEU A 6 -2.30 -27.83 24.20
N CYS A 7 -3.28 -28.73 24.09
CA CYS A 7 -4.68 -28.39 24.17
C CYS A 7 -5.27 -28.90 25.49
N THR A 8 -5.68 -27.97 26.35
CA THR A 8 -6.63 -28.24 27.44
C THR A 8 -7.95 -27.53 27.11
N LYS A 9 -9.06 -27.88 27.79
CA LYS A 9 -10.41 -27.39 27.43
C LYS A 9 -10.50 -25.84 27.32
N ASP A 10 -9.70 -25.10 28.07
CA ASP A 10 -9.77 -23.64 28.19
C ASP A 10 -8.48 -22.89 27.79
N ILE A 11 -7.36 -23.62 27.64
CA ILE A 11 -6.04 -23.05 27.30
C ILE A 11 -5.47 -23.79 26.09
N ILE A 12 -5.19 -23.04 25.03
CA ILE A 12 -4.46 -23.53 23.86
C ILE A 12 -3.10 -22.83 23.84
N ILE A 13 -2.04 -23.61 24.02
CA ILE A 13 -0.68 -23.13 23.87
C ILE A 13 -0.26 -23.35 22.42
N VAL A 14 0.06 -22.27 21.71
CA VAL A 14 0.68 -22.34 20.37
C VAL A 14 2.12 -21.89 20.51
N VAL A 15 3.05 -22.83 20.37
CA VAL A 15 4.48 -22.52 20.42
C VAL A 15 4.96 -22.18 19.01
N ILE A 16 5.43 -20.96 18.77
CA ILE A 16 6.12 -20.60 17.52
C ILE A 16 7.62 -20.45 17.82
N CYS A 17 8.40 -21.51 17.57
CA CYS A 17 9.84 -21.56 17.87
C CYS A 17 10.72 -21.20 16.66
N ARG A 18 11.56 -20.15 16.69
CA ARG A 18 12.62 -19.93 15.67
C ARG A 18 14.03 -20.17 16.18
N LYS A 19 14.77 -21.01 15.45
CA LYS A 19 16.24 -21.13 15.53
C LYS A 19 16.87 -20.01 14.70
N PHE A 20 17.55 -19.05 15.31
CA PHE A 20 18.39 -18.06 14.62
C PHE A 20 19.84 -18.59 14.52
N TYR A 21 20.57 -18.17 13.48
CA TYR A 21 21.96 -18.54 13.23
C TYR A 21 22.86 -18.20 14.44
N GLN A 22 23.67 -19.18 14.85
CA GLN A 22 24.80 -19.11 15.80
C GLN A 22 24.65 -18.20 17.04
N GLU A 23 23.66 -18.48 17.91
CA GLU A 23 23.71 -18.39 19.40
C GLU A 23 22.48 -17.78 20.09
N SER A 24 21.46 -17.29 19.39
CA SER A 24 20.23 -16.80 20.06
C SER A 24 18.96 -17.37 19.46
N ILE A 25 18.13 -17.99 20.30
CA ILE A 25 16.81 -18.54 19.95
C ILE A 25 15.78 -17.74 20.73
N TYR A 26 15.05 -16.88 20.04
CA TYR A 26 13.93 -16.17 20.64
C TYR A 26 12.67 -17.01 20.50
N LEU A 27 12.11 -17.38 21.65
CA LEU A 27 10.89 -18.14 21.77
C LEU A 27 9.70 -17.17 21.73
N CYS A 28 8.95 -17.13 20.64
CA CYS A 28 7.64 -16.48 20.64
C CYS A 28 6.55 -17.55 20.82
N CYS A 29 6.39 -18.01 22.05
CA CYS A 29 5.20 -18.78 22.41
C CYS A 29 4.00 -17.84 22.51
N LEU A 30 2.93 -18.18 21.80
CA LEU A 30 1.62 -17.57 21.94
C LEU A 30 0.74 -18.47 22.79
N ILE A 31 0.41 -18.05 24.02
CA ILE A 31 -0.69 -18.68 24.74
C ILE A 31 -1.97 -17.96 24.38
N LYS A 32 -2.98 -18.76 24.03
CA LYS A 32 -4.37 -18.35 24.01
C LYS A 32 -5.05 -18.78 25.29
N VAL A 33 -5.65 -17.81 25.97
CA VAL A 33 -6.61 -18.06 27.05
C VAL A 33 -7.98 -17.65 26.55
N ARG A 34 -8.94 -18.57 26.58
CA ARG A 34 -10.34 -18.27 26.33
C ARG A 34 -10.98 -17.87 27.66
N THR A 35 -11.58 -16.68 27.72
CA THR A 35 -12.46 -16.29 28.83
C THR A 35 -13.92 -16.41 28.38
N SER A 36 -14.88 -16.09 29.26
CA SER A 36 -16.30 -16.06 28.91
C SER A 36 -16.65 -14.95 27.89
N GLN A 37 -15.77 -13.94 27.71
CA GLN A 37 -16.07 -12.75 26.92
C GLN A 37 -15.08 -12.53 25.75
N GLU A 38 -13.83 -12.96 25.91
CA GLU A 38 -12.75 -12.64 24.96
C GLU A 38 -11.75 -13.79 24.80
N ILE A 39 -10.97 -13.69 23.74
CA ILE A 39 -9.74 -14.46 23.56
C ILE A 39 -8.58 -13.53 23.92
N ALA A 40 -7.86 -13.87 24.98
CA ALA A 40 -6.65 -13.17 25.38
C ALA A 40 -5.42 -13.91 24.82
N PHE A 41 -4.47 -13.14 24.29
CA PHE A 41 -3.21 -13.65 23.78
C PHE A 41 -2.07 -13.24 24.70
N PHE A 42 -1.12 -14.13 24.91
CA PHE A 42 0.06 -13.87 25.72
C PHE A 42 1.30 -14.30 24.95
N GLU A 43 2.32 -13.47 24.97
CA GLU A 43 3.65 -13.84 24.49
C GLU A 43 4.51 -14.31 25.67
N ALA A 44 5.32 -15.35 25.43
CA ALA A 44 6.34 -15.75 26.38
C ALA A 44 7.53 -14.78 26.35
N LEU A 45 8.03 -14.48 27.54
CA LEU A 45 9.25 -13.73 27.78
C LEU A 45 10.22 -14.60 28.57
N CYS A 46 11.46 -14.68 28.11
CA CYS A 46 12.56 -15.17 28.92
C CYS A 46 12.94 -14.09 29.94
N PRO A 47 13.01 -14.41 31.24
CA PRO A 47 13.38 -13.46 32.29
C PRO A 47 14.76 -12.82 32.11
N LEU A 48 15.72 -13.56 31.53
CA LEU A 48 17.10 -13.15 31.34
C LEU A 48 17.64 -13.60 29.95
N PRO A 49 18.59 -12.86 29.33
CA PRO A 49 19.16 -13.22 28.01
C PRO A 49 19.84 -14.59 27.97
N ASP A 50 20.44 -15.00 29.08
CA ASP A 50 21.16 -16.26 29.34
C ASP A 50 20.23 -17.47 29.55
N GLU A 51 18.92 -17.25 29.72
CA GLU A 51 17.90 -18.31 29.83
C GLU A 51 17.24 -18.64 28.46
N ALA A 52 17.69 -18.05 27.36
CA ALA A 52 17.18 -18.33 26.02
C ALA A 52 17.76 -19.63 25.44
N TYR A 53 17.28 -20.78 25.92
CA TYR A 53 17.73 -22.09 25.42
C TYR A 53 16.97 -22.58 24.16
N PRO A 54 17.66 -23.25 23.22
CA PRO A 54 17.01 -24.07 22.20
C PRO A 54 16.14 -25.14 22.85
N LEU A 55 14.82 -25.08 22.67
CA LEU A 55 13.97 -26.24 22.97
C LEU A 55 14.28 -27.32 21.92
N ILE A 56 14.99 -28.36 22.34
CA ILE A 56 15.19 -29.58 21.56
C ILE A 56 13.95 -30.44 21.78
N SER A 57 13.34 -30.91 20.68
CA SER A 57 12.18 -31.80 20.73
C SER A 57 12.44 -32.97 21.68
N GLY A 58 11.53 -33.19 22.64
CA GLY A 58 11.65 -34.27 23.64
C GLY A 58 12.29 -33.90 24.98
N THR A 59 12.68 -32.64 25.21
CA THR A 59 13.17 -32.17 26.52
C THR A 59 12.14 -31.27 27.21
N PHE A 60 11.78 -31.59 28.46
CA PHE A 60 10.96 -30.73 29.30
C PHE A 60 11.80 -29.57 29.82
N TYR A 61 11.40 -28.33 29.52
CA TYR A 61 12.03 -27.14 30.05
C TYR A 61 11.39 -26.77 31.38
N GLU A 62 12.14 -26.85 32.48
CA GLU A 62 11.70 -26.45 33.83
C GLU A 62 12.00 -24.97 34.16
N GLY A 63 12.38 -24.16 33.17
CA GLY A 63 12.63 -22.73 33.38
C GLY A 63 11.36 -21.88 33.49
N ARG A 64 11.44 -20.75 34.20
CA ARG A 64 10.29 -19.86 34.51
C ARG A 64 9.95 -18.92 33.35
N LEU A 65 9.25 -19.40 32.33
CA LEU A 65 8.67 -18.52 31.31
C LEU A 65 7.72 -17.51 31.98
N ARG A 66 7.88 -16.22 31.67
CA ARG A 66 6.92 -15.18 32.04
C ARG A 66 6.01 -14.90 30.85
N TRP A 67 4.79 -14.46 31.12
CA TRP A 67 3.78 -14.23 30.08
C TRP A 67 3.38 -12.76 30.10
N ARG A 68 3.50 -12.09 28.95
CA ARG A 68 3.00 -10.73 28.76
C ARG A 68 1.74 -10.79 27.92
N ARG A 69 0.64 -10.23 28.45
CA ARG A 69 -0.62 -10.12 27.71
C ARG A 69 -0.43 -9.17 26.53
N LEU A 70 -0.78 -9.63 25.33
CA LEU A 70 -0.83 -8.79 24.14
C LEU A 70 -2.13 -7.96 24.16
N PRO A 71 -2.07 -6.67 23.80
CA PRO A 71 -3.23 -5.78 23.78
C PRO A 71 -4.10 -6.01 22.52
N LEU A 72 -4.54 -7.25 22.30
CA LEU A 72 -5.29 -7.66 21.12
C LEU A 72 -6.78 -7.84 21.45
N PRO A 73 -7.68 -7.02 20.90
CA PRO A 73 -9.11 -7.22 21.07
C PRO A 73 -9.57 -8.36 20.17
N CYS A 74 -9.92 -9.50 20.77
CA CYS A 74 -10.54 -10.61 20.06
C CYS A 74 -11.81 -11.05 20.80
N PRO A 75 -12.91 -10.29 20.65
CA PRO A 75 -14.15 -10.61 21.33
C PRO A 75 -14.73 -11.90 20.74
N LEU A 76 -15.24 -12.77 21.62
CA LEU A 76 -15.90 -14.01 21.22
C LEU A 76 -17.27 -13.76 20.59
N VAL A 77 -17.80 -12.54 20.75
CA VAL A 77 -19.14 -12.17 20.32
C VAL A 77 -19.06 -11.24 19.11
N ALA A 78 -19.85 -11.53 18.08
CA ALA A 78 -19.88 -10.73 16.86
C ALA A 78 -20.39 -9.28 17.11
N PRO A 79 -20.05 -8.31 16.24
CA PRO A 79 -20.47 -6.92 16.36
C PRO A 79 -22.01 -6.78 16.43
N ARG A 80 -22.51 -5.81 17.20
CA ARG A 80 -23.97 -5.61 17.40
C ARG A 80 -24.77 -5.45 16.11
N ARG A 81 -24.18 -4.87 15.05
CA ARG A 81 -24.82 -4.67 13.74
C ARG A 81 -25.20 -5.95 13.02
N VAL A 82 -24.63 -7.09 13.44
CA VAL A 82 -24.82 -8.40 12.81
C VAL A 82 -25.77 -9.29 13.64
N ARG A 83 -26.31 -8.79 14.77
CA ARG A 83 -27.14 -9.57 15.72
C ARG A 83 -28.62 -9.70 15.35
N THR A 84 -29.10 -9.02 14.32
CA THR A 84 -30.53 -9.01 13.97
C THR A 84 -30.94 -10.14 13.03
N ASP A 85 -29.99 -10.88 12.45
CA ASP A 85 -30.28 -12.04 11.61
C ASP A 85 -30.33 -13.33 12.46
N PRO A 86 -31.47 -14.05 12.50
CA PRO A 86 -31.61 -15.29 13.27
C PRO A 86 -30.61 -16.38 12.84
N LYS A 87 -30.18 -16.42 11.57
CA LYS A 87 -29.13 -17.36 11.12
C LYS A 87 -27.80 -17.10 11.80
N ILE A 88 -27.54 -15.85 12.18
CA ILE A 88 -26.29 -15.44 12.81
C ILE A 88 -26.32 -15.72 14.32
N MET A 89 -27.49 -15.77 14.95
CA MET A 89 -27.63 -16.17 16.36
C MET A 89 -27.24 -17.65 16.58
N ASP A 90 -27.66 -18.55 15.70
CA ASP A 90 -27.28 -19.98 15.77
C ASP A 90 -25.79 -20.20 15.48
N VAL A 91 -25.22 -19.40 14.57
CA VAL A 91 -23.77 -19.41 14.31
C VAL A 91 -23.00 -18.88 15.53
N GLN A 92 -23.52 -17.87 16.23
CA GLN A 92 -22.91 -17.37 17.47
C GLN A 92 -22.90 -18.42 18.59
N SER A 93 -24.01 -19.13 18.81
CA SER A 93 -24.06 -20.20 19.82
C SER A 93 -23.07 -21.33 19.49
N THR A 94 -22.90 -21.65 18.21
CA THR A 94 -21.90 -22.63 17.72
C THR A 94 -20.46 -22.13 17.90
N LEU A 95 -20.19 -20.84 17.71
CA LEU A 95 -18.86 -20.26 17.93
C LEU A 95 -18.50 -20.18 19.43
N LEU A 96 -19.49 -19.96 20.29
CA LEU A 96 -19.32 -19.97 21.74
C LEU A 96 -18.91 -21.36 22.27
N THR A 97 -19.26 -22.44 21.58
CA THR A 97 -18.88 -23.81 21.96
C THR A 97 -17.62 -24.33 21.27
N ARG A 98 -17.16 -23.69 20.19
CA ARG A 98 -15.97 -24.13 19.44
C ARG A 98 -14.65 -23.86 20.17
N THR A 99 -13.95 -24.91 20.60
CA THR A 99 -12.63 -24.84 21.24
C THR A 99 -11.49 -24.52 20.26
N HIS A 100 -11.52 -25.11 19.06
CA HIS A 100 -10.45 -25.02 18.06
C HIS A 100 -10.60 -23.84 17.08
N MET A 101 -10.44 -22.62 17.60
CA MET A 101 -10.47 -21.39 16.78
C MET A 101 -9.10 -20.98 16.22
N LEU A 102 -8.00 -21.54 16.72
CA LEU A 102 -6.67 -21.23 16.22
C LEU A 102 -6.22 -22.27 15.20
N ARG A 103 -5.72 -21.78 14.07
CA ARG A 103 -5.20 -22.61 12.98
C ARG A 103 -3.81 -22.10 12.61
N SER A 104 -2.79 -22.85 13.00
CA SER A 104 -1.43 -22.51 12.59
C SER A 104 -1.24 -22.75 11.09
N PHE A 105 -0.32 -22.00 10.51
CA PHE A 105 0.15 -22.21 9.16
C PHE A 105 1.63 -21.82 9.07
N GLU A 106 2.37 -22.52 8.22
CA GLU A 106 3.80 -22.26 8.04
C GLU A 106 4.14 -21.67 6.67
N ASN A 107 3.31 -21.93 5.66
CA ASN A 107 3.58 -21.53 4.28
C ASN A 107 2.29 -21.09 3.59
N ILE A 108 1.82 -19.89 3.93
CA ILE A 108 0.78 -19.19 3.19
C ILE A 108 1.40 -17.91 2.63
N GLY A 109 1.57 -17.85 1.31
CA GLY A 109 2.22 -16.74 0.61
C GLY A 109 3.59 -16.37 1.19
N ASP A 110 4.41 -17.36 1.55
CA ASP A 110 5.72 -17.21 2.21
C ASP A 110 5.68 -16.66 3.65
N HIS A 111 4.49 -16.57 4.24
CA HIS A 111 4.29 -16.18 5.63
C HIS A 111 3.90 -17.37 6.50
N ARG A 112 4.24 -17.24 7.78
CA ARG A 112 3.89 -18.17 8.85
C ARG A 112 3.13 -17.45 9.95
N GLY A 113 2.32 -18.19 10.69
CA GLY A 113 1.55 -17.59 11.74
C GLY A 113 0.39 -18.44 12.22
N VAL A 114 -0.60 -17.75 12.78
CA VAL A 114 -1.83 -18.35 13.28
C VAL A 114 -3.00 -17.56 12.74
N PHE A 115 -3.96 -18.25 12.15
CA PHE A 115 -5.26 -17.69 11.83
C PHE A 115 -6.24 -17.95 12.97
N VAL A 116 -6.94 -16.90 13.40
CA VAL A 116 -7.96 -16.96 14.43
C VAL A 116 -9.32 -16.95 13.74
N CYS A 117 -10.01 -18.08 13.73
CA CYS A 117 -11.40 -18.19 13.31
C CYS A 117 -12.34 -17.60 14.37
N GLY A 118 -13.56 -17.24 13.97
CA GLY A 118 -14.58 -16.73 14.88
C GLY A 118 -15.42 -15.63 14.29
N GLY A 119 -16.06 -14.85 15.18
CA GLY A 119 -16.90 -13.72 14.79
C GLY A 119 -16.11 -12.54 14.21
N ASN A 120 -14.84 -12.40 14.60
CA ASN A 120 -13.90 -11.42 14.06
C ASN A 120 -12.60 -12.16 13.70
N PRO A 121 -12.48 -12.67 12.47
CA PRO A 121 -11.30 -13.42 12.07
C PRO A 121 -10.06 -12.54 11.99
N ILE A 122 -8.92 -13.07 12.41
CA ILE A 122 -7.67 -12.32 12.55
C ILE A 122 -6.49 -13.17 12.08
N TRP A 123 -5.58 -12.56 11.31
CA TRP A 123 -4.25 -13.10 11.02
C TRP A 123 -3.26 -12.66 12.09
N LEU A 124 -2.51 -13.60 12.64
CA LEU A 124 -1.34 -13.36 13.48
C LEU A 124 -0.11 -13.81 12.70
N PHE A 125 0.54 -12.91 11.97
CA PHE A 125 1.78 -13.22 11.25
C PHE A 125 2.97 -13.12 12.19
N ALA A 126 3.87 -14.10 12.13
CA ALA A 126 5.15 -14.01 12.82
C ALA A 126 6.18 -13.41 11.86
N THR A 127 6.74 -12.26 12.23
CA THR A 127 7.74 -11.57 11.44
C THR A 127 9.06 -12.33 11.40
N GLU A 128 9.98 -11.87 10.55
CA GLU A 128 11.34 -12.39 10.52
C GLU A 128 12.09 -12.18 11.84
N SER A 129 11.85 -11.05 12.51
CA SER A 129 12.39 -10.71 13.84
C SER A 129 11.71 -11.43 15.00
N GLY A 130 10.72 -12.28 14.74
CA GLY A 130 9.97 -13.03 15.75
C GLY A 130 8.82 -12.26 16.39
N GLN A 131 8.62 -10.98 16.04
CA GLN A 131 7.47 -10.22 16.52
C GLN A 131 6.17 -10.76 15.90
N LEU A 132 5.04 -10.43 16.53
CA LEU A 132 3.73 -10.74 15.98
C LEU A 132 3.11 -9.49 15.35
N ARG A 133 2.47 -9.68 14.20
CA ARG A 133 1.69 -8.66 13.51
C ARG A 133 0.28 -9.16 13.31
N VAL A 134 -0.67 -8.27 13.57
CA VAL A 134 -2.08 -8.61 13.69
C VAL A 134 -2.88 -7.90 12.63
N PHE A 135 -3.61 -8.66 11.82
CA PHE A 135 -4.41 -8.12 10.74
C PHE A 135 -5.85 -8.65 10.80
N PRO A 136 -6.86 -7.77 10.83
CA PRO A 136 -8.24 -8.20 10.75
C PRO A 136 -8.53 -8.78 9.36
N HIS A 137 -9.36 -9.83 9.32
CA HIS A 137 -9.88 -10.38 8.07
C HIS A 137 -11.39 -10.22 8.05
N SER A 138 -11.85 -9.02 7.68
CA SER A 138 -13.25 -8.61 7.81
C SER A 138 -14.10 -8.79 6.55
N ILE A 139 -13.48 -9.11 5.40
CA ILE A 139 -14.15 -9.04 4.09
C ILE A 139 -15.35 -9.99 3.98
N ASP A 140 -15.22 -11.21 4.52
CA ASP A 140 -16.27 -12.25 4.49
C ASP A 140 -16.97 -12.45 5.84
N GLY A 141 -16.70 -11.56 6.80
CA GLY A 141 -17.30 -11.59 8.14
C GLY A 141 -16.91 -12.84 8.93
N ILE A 142 -17.91 -13.59 9.41
CA ILE A 142 -17.71 -14.70 10.33
C ILE A 142 -17.10 -15.91 9.60
N MET A 143 -16.05 -16.48 10.18
CA MET A 143 -15.37 -17.66 9.63
C MET A 143 -15.39 -18.83 10.59
N GLY A 144 -15.97 -19.94 10.12
CA GLY A 144 -16.17 -21.12 10.95
C GLY A 144 -14.96 -22.05 11.02
N SER A 145 -14.22 -22.15 9.93
CA SER A 145 -13.07 -23.04 9.78
C SER A 145 -12.08 -22.47 8.78
N PHE A 146 -10.83 -22.88 8.94
CA PHE A 146 -9.69 -22.47 8.11
C PHE A 146 -8.67 -23.61 8.11
N ALA A 147 -8.03 -23.83 6.96
CA ALA A 147 -6.88 -24.71 6.84
C ALA A 147 -5.90 -24.17 5.77
N PRO A 148 -4.58 -24.30 5.99
CA PRO A 148 -3.62 -24.09 4.91
C PRO A 148 -3.87 -25.09 3.78
N LEU A 149 -3.70 -24.65 2.54
CA LEU A 149 -3.91 -25.46 1.34
C LEU A 149 -2.77 -25.20 0.36
N ASN A 150 -2.07 -26.26 -0.03
CA ASN A 150 -1.12 -26.19 -1.13
C ASN A 150 -1.52 -27.22 -2.18
N ALA A 151 -2.29 -26.77 -3.16
CA ALA A 151 -2.79 -27.56 -4.28
C ALA A 151 -2.41 -26.89 -5.60
N GLU A 152 -2.50 -27.62 -6.71
CA GLU A 152 -2.18 -27.09 -8.04
C GLU A 152 -2.97 -25.83 -8.40
N ILE A 153 -4.25 -25.80 -8.00
CA ILE A 153 -5.17 -24.67 -8.17
C ILE A 153 -4.95 -23.53 -7.15
N CYS A 154 -4.23 -23.77 -6.06
CA CYS A 154 -4.06 -22.85 -4.95
C CYS A 154 -2.72 -23.10 -4.26
N HIS A 155 -1.66 -22.54 -4.82
CA HIS A 155 -0.30 -22.72 -4.34
C HIS A 155 -0.02 -21.82 -3.12
N SER A 156 0.56 -22.39 -2.07
CA SER A 156 0.84 -21.67 -0.80
C SER A 156 -0.35 -20.82 -0.33
N GLY A 157 -1.56 -21.37 -0.42
CA GLY A 157 -2.81 -20.70 -0.11
C GLY A 157 -3.52 -21.31 1.09
N PHE A 158 -4.83 -21.10 1.14
CA PHE A 158 -5.68 -21.58 2.22
C PHE A 158 -7.11 -21.80 1.75
N VAL A 159 -7.83 -22.60 2.52
CA VAL A 159 -9.26 -22.84 2.37
C VAL A 159 -9.99 -22.44 3.65
N TYR A 160 -11.14 -21.81 3.51
CA TYR A 160 -12.00 -21.44 4.64
C TYR A 160 -13.47 -21.57 4.27
N PHE A 161 -14.30 -21.67 5.31
CA PHE A 161 -15.76 -21.66 5.16
C PHE A 161 -16.34 -20.38 5.74
N THR A 162 -17.14 -19.70 4.94
CA THR A 162 -17.95 -18.55 5.37
C THR A 162 -19.12 -19.02 6.23
N PHE A 163 -19.77 -18.08 6.92
CA PHE A 163 -21.02 -18.38 7.63
C PHE A 163 -22.19 -18.74 6.71
N SER A 164 -22.12 -18.41 5.42
CA SER A 164 -23.09 -18.83 4.40
C SER A 164 -22.85 -20.26 3.89
N ASN A 165 -21.93 -21.01 4.51
CA ASN A 165 -21.48 -22.34 4.09
C ASN A 165 -20.84 -22.38 2.69
N GLU A 166 -20.27 -21.26 2.23
CA GLU A 166 -19.46 -21.25 1.02
C GLU A 166 -18.03 -21.66 1.36
N MET A 167 -17.50 -22.63 0.61
CA MET A 167 -16.09 -22.98 0.64
C MET A 167 -15.31 -22.05 -0.29
N ARG A 168 -14.27 -21.39 0.22
CA ARG A 168 -13.42 -20.50 -0.57
C ARG A 168 -11.97 -20.93 -0.52
N LEU A 169 -11.35 -21.02 -1.69
CA LEU A 169 -9.91 -21.21 -1.85
C LEU A 169 -9.31 -19.85 -2.16
N ALA A 170 -8.31 -19.45 -1.39
CA ALA A 170 -7.71 -18.13 -1.50
C ALA A 170 -6.19 -18.18 -1.28
N THR A 171 -5.51 -17.16 -1.80
CA THR A 171 -4.10 -16.91 -1.56
C THR A 171 -3.96 -15.51 -0.98
N LEU A 172 -2.86 -15.25 -0.25
CA LEU A 172 -2.54 -13.88 0.13
C LEU A 172 -2.16 -13.08 -1.13
N PRO A 173 -2.43 -11.75 -1.16
CA PRO A 173 -2.01 -10.91 -2.26
C PRO A 173 -0.51 -11.06 -2.53
N PRO A 174 -0.11 -11.41 -3.78
CA PRO A 174 1.26 -11.77 -4.08
C PRO A 174 2.21 -10.58 -3.90
N GLY A 175 3.36 -10.83 -3.26
CA GLY A 175 4.41 -9.83 -3.01
C GLY A 175 4.13 -8.82 -1.89
N TYR A 176 3.05 -8.98 -1.12
CA TYR A 176 2.85 -8.22 0.11
C TYR A 176 3.69 -8.78 1.25
N SER A 177 4.31 -7.89 2.03
CA SER A 177 4.97 -8.21 3.29
C SER A 177 4.06 -7.82 4.45
N PHE A 178 3.94 -8.72 5.41
CA PHE A 178 3.21 -8.50 6.68
C PHE A 178 4.17 -8.39 7.88
N ASN A 179 5.41 -7.96 7.65
CA ASN A 179 6.41 -7.72 8.71
C ASN A 179 6.13 -6.42 9.51
N GLU A 180 5.44 -5.47 8.90
CA GLU A 180 5.05 -4.21 9.53
C GLU A 180 3.60 -4.24 10.04
N HIS A 181 3.15 -3.15 10.66
CA HIS A 181 1.77 -3.01 11.16
C HIS A 181 0.73 -2.89 10.03
N LEU A 182 1.19 -2.68 8.80
CA LEU A 182 0.39 -2.65 7.57
C LEU A 182 0.94 -3.68 6.59
N GLY A 183 0.06 -4.22 5.74
CA GLY A 183 0.48 -5.03 4.61
C GLY A 183 1.08 -4.13 3.55
N ILE A 184 2.38 -4.23 3.31
CA ILE A 184 3.11 -3.32 2.42
C ILE A 184 3.67 -4.12 1.24
N LYS A 185 3.50 -3.59 0.03
CA LYS A 185 4.14 -4.09 -1.16
C LYS A 185 5.00 -2.99 -1.77
N TRP A 186 6.30 -3.27 -1.89
CA TRP A 186 7.24 -2.36 -2.53
C TRP A 186 7.15 -2.54 -4.05
N ILE A 187 7.06 -1.42 -4.75
CA ILE A 187 7.03 -1.37 -6.21
C ILE A 187 8.10 -0.38 -6.63
N THR A 188 9.09 -0.87 -7.35
CA THR A 188 10.09 -0.02 -7.98
C THR A 188 9.49 0.53 -9.27
N LEU A 189 9.48 1.85 -9.37
CA LEU A 189 9.11 2.58 -10.58
C LEU A 189 10.35 3.31 -11.10
N ASP A 190 10.42 3.45 -12.41
CA ASP A 190 11.44 4.22 -13.12
C ASP A 190 10.69 5.13 -14.12
N PRO A 191 10.82 6.48 -14.03
CA PRO A 191 11.65 7.27 -13.11
C PRO A 191 11.17 7.27 -11.64
N VAL A 192 11.98 7.83 -10.73
CA VAL A 192 11.72 7.85 -9.27
C VAL A 192 10.44 8.66 -8.99
N PRO A 193 9.40 8.08 -8.37
CA PRO A 193 8.16 8.80 -8.10
C PRO A 193 8.33 10.00 -7.18
N TYR A 194 7.82 11.15 -7.61
CA TYR A 194 7.76 12.40 -6.85
C TYR A 194 6.33 12.75 -6.43
N TYR A 195 5.36 12.65 -7.35
CA TYR A 195 3.94 12.69 -7.03
C TYR A 195 3.22 11.44 -7.51
N VAL A 196 2.19 11.03 -6.77
CA VAL A 196 1.26 9.98 -7.17
C VAL A 196 -0.16 10.44 -6.92
N GLN A 197 -1.02 10.30 -7.93
CA GLN A 197 -2.43 10.65 -7.83
C GLN A 197 -3.28 9.53 -8.43
N TYR A 198 -4.26 9.05 -7.66
CA TYR A 198 -5.22 8.07 -8.14
C TYR A 198 -6.35 8.77 -8.88
N HIS A 199 -6.63 8.32 -10.11
CA HIS A 199 -7.75 8.78 -10.91
C HIS A 199 -8.89 7.76 -10.81
N VAL A 200 -10.00 8.17 -10.19
CA VAL A 200 -11.07 7.27 -9.76
C VAL A 200 -11.82 6.65 -10.94
N GLU A 201 -12.18 7.48 -11.93
CA GLU A 201 -13.01 7.07 -13.06
C GLU A 201 -12.32 5.99 -13.92
N SER A 202 -11.07 6.23 -14.31
CA SER A 202 -10.26 5.27 -15.09
C SER A 202 -9.64 4.13 -14.27
N LYS A 203 -9.63 4.26 -12.93
CA LYS A 203 -8.95 3.39 -11.96
C LYS A 203 -7.45 3.24 -12.24
N THR A 204 -6.80 4.35 -12.59
CA THR A 204 -5.37 4.43 -12.91
C THR A 204 -4.64 5.39 -11.98
N TYR A 205 -3.31 5.37 -12.04
CA TYR A 205 -2.45 6.23 -11.24
C TYR A 205 -1.64 7.13 -12.17
N ALA A 206 -1.73 8.43 -11.94
CA ALA A 206 -0.85 9.42 -12.52
C ALA A 206 0.38 9.53 -11.62
N VAL A 207 1.57 9.30 -12.18
CA VAL A 207 2.83 9.39 -11.45
C VAL A 207 3.70 10.42 -12.13
N VAL A 208 4.10 11.45 -11.38
CA VAL A 208 5.18 12.34 -11.80
C VAL A 208 6.47 11.78 -11.24
N GLY A 209 7.41 11.44 -12.10
CA GLY A 209 8.73 10.98 -11.69
C GLY A 209 9.82 12.02 -11.97
N ILE A 210 10.95 11.82 -11.30
CA ILE A 210 12.16 12.65 -11.43
C ILE A 210 13.33 11.81 -11.94
N HIS A 211 14.08 12.40 -12.86
CA HIS A 211 15.41 11.96 -13.27
C HIS A 211 16.39 13.14 -13.11
N SER A 212 17.52 12.93 -12.46
CA SER A 212 18.48 14.01 -12.16
C SER A 212 19.76 13.86 -12.99
N GLU A 213 20.21 14.93 -13.62
CA GLU A 213 21.46 14.97 -14.39
C GLU A 213 22.40 16.07 -13.89
N PRO A 214 23.73 15.95 -14.11
CA PRO A 214 24.65 17.04 -13.84
C PRO A 214 24.30 18.30 -14.66
N CYS A 215 24.01 19.39 -13.97
CA CYS A 215 23.66 20.69 -14.52
C CYS A 215 24.90 21.37 -15.12
N LYS A 216 24.87 21.59 -16.44
CA LYS A 216 25.99 22.11 -17.24
C LYS A 216 25.77 23.55 -17.71
N SER A 217 24.67 24.18 -17.32
CA SER A 217 24.35 25.55 -17.72
C SER A 217 23.66 26.29 -16.58
N VAL A 218 23.69 27.61 -16.63
CA VAL A 218 22.92 28.50 -15.74
C VAL A 218 22.33 29.60 -16.59
N PHE A 219 21.17 30.10 -16.20
CA PHE A 219 20.56 31.23 -16.87
C PHE A 219 20.94 32.54 -16.15
N ARG A 220 21.12 33.59 -16.95
CA ARG A 220 21.31 34.96 -16.46
C ARG A 220 20.39 35.93 -17.20
N LEU A 221 20.17 37.10 -16.60
CA LEU A 221 19.54 38.22 -17.28
C LEU A 221 20.61 39.09 -17.93
N ASN A 222 20.44 39.36 -19.22
CA ASN A 222 21.30 40.30 -19.93
C ASN A 222 20.88 41.76 -19.63
N ALA A 223 21.62 42.74 -20.16
CA ALA A 223 21.35 44.16 -19.92
C ALA A 223 19.97 44.62 -20.44
N GLU A 224 19.43 43.94 -21.45
CA GLU A 224 18.09 44.17 -22.01
C GLU A 224 16.98 43.42 -21.25
N GLY A 225 17.31 42.63 -20.22
CA GLY A 225 16.36 41.85 -19.41
C GLY A 225 15.91 40.53 -20.03
N ASN A 226 16.59 40.06 -21.08
CA ASN A 226 16.35 38.75 -21.70
C ASN A 226 17.12 37.64 -20.96
N LYS A 227 16.58 36.43 -21.00
CA LYS A 227 17.22 35.23 -20.45
C LYS A 227 18.29 34.73 -21.41
N GLU A 228 19.51 34.58 -20.93
CA GLU A 228 20.62 33.97 -21.67
C GLU A 228 21.14 32.75 -20.92
N GLU A 229 21.37 31.65 -21.64
CA GLU A 229 21.90 30.41 -21.09
C GLU A 229 23.43 30.39 -21.21
N ASP A 230 24.11 30.41 -20.07
CA ASP A 230 25.55 30.31 -19.97
C ASP A 230 25.98 28.88 -19.68
N VAL A 231 26.74 28.28 -20.59
CA VAL A 231 27.34 26.96 -20.38
C VAL A 231 28.47 27.05 -19.35
N LEU A 232 28.36 26.25 -18.30
CA LEU A 232 29.35 26.16 -17.23
C LEU A 232 30.59 25.41 -17.71
N VAL A 233 31.62 26.15 -18.15
CA VAL A 233 32.94 25.58 -18.38
C VAL A 233 33.64 25.42 -17.03
N ARG A 234 33.81 24.18 -16.58
CA ARG A 234 34.48 23.81 -15.33
C ARG A 234 35.49 22.68 -15.55
N PRO A 235 36.57 22.61 -14.74
CA PRO A 235 37.48 21.47 -14.78
C PRO A 235 36.75 20.15 -14.52
N LYS A 236 37.23 19.03 -15.09
CA LYS A 236 36.65 17.69 -14.88
C LYS A 236 36.63 17.23 -13.42
N THR A 237 37.45 17.85 -12.57
CA THR A 237 37.50 17.59 -11.12
C THR A 237 36.38 18.30 -10.34
N CYS A 238 35.66 19.22 -10.97
CA CYS A 238 34.58 19.97 -10.34
C CYS A 238 33.30 19.12 -10.32
N VAL A 239 32.71 18.96 -9.13
CA VAL A 239 31.38 18.36 -8.99
C VAL A 239 30.35 19.42 -9.37
N LEU A 240 29.56 19.11 -10.41
CA LEU A 240 28.48 19.98 -10.88
C LEU A 240 27.23 19.82 -10.01
N PRO A 241 26.41 20.87 -9.87
CA PRO A 241 25.09 20.73 -9.28
C PRO A 241 24.21 19.81 -10.12
N THR A 242 23.10 19.34 -9.58
CA THR A 242 22.13 18.50 -10.29
C THR A 242 20.95 19.33 -10.81
N LEU A 243 20.44 18.98 -11.98
CA LEU A 243 19.19 19.48 -12.54
C LEU A 243 18.20 18.32 -12.61
N ASP A 244 17.02 18.54 -12.06
CA ASP A 244 15.93 17.55 -12.07
C ASP A 244 15.05 17.75 -13.30
N TYR A 245 14.80 16.64 -13.99
CA TYR A 245 13.89 16.52 -15.12
C TYR A 245 12.64 15.78 -14.66
N TYR A 246 11.49 16.34 -14.94
CA TYR A 246 10.20 15.80 -14.54
C TYR A 246 9.52 15.14 -15.73
N SER A 247 8.80 14.05 -15.47
CA SER A 247 7.89 13.45 -16.44
C SER A 247 6.64 12.93 -15.76
N LEU A 248 5.49 13.03 -16.44
CA LEU A 248 4.23 12.44 -16.01
C LEU A 248 3.96 11.18 -16.83
N GLN A 249 3.62 10.09 -16.15
CA GLN A 249 3.31 8.81 -16.75
C GLN A 249 2.12 8.15 -16.05
N MET A 250 1.23 7.49 -16.81
CA MET A 250 0.10 6.77 -16.24
C MET A 250 0.43 5.28 -16.04
N TYR A 251 -0.07 4.72 -14.93
CA TYR A 251 0.09 3.33 -14.54
C TYR A 251 -1.26 2.68 -14.21
N ALA A 252 -1.39 1.40 -14.49
CA ALA A 252 -2.54 0.58 -14.12
C ALA A 252 -2.11 -0.64 -13.28
N PRO A 253 -2.92 -1.07 -12.30
CA PRO A 253 -2.63 -2.28 -11.55
C PRO A 253 -2.77 -3.50 -12.44
N ASN A 254 -1.79 -4.41 -12.39
CA ASN A 254 -1.86 -5.69 -13.07
C ASN A 254 -2.63 -6.70 -12.20
N LEU A 255 -3.94 -6.81 -12.41
CA LEU A 255 -4.78 -7.77 -11.70
C LEU A 255 -4.41 -9.23 -12.01
N ASN A 256 -3.71 -9.48 -13.11
CA ASN A 256 -3.29 -10.82 -13.55
C ASN A 256 -1.82 -11.13 -13.18
N ALA A 257 -1.17 -10.26 -12.39
CA ALA A 257 0.19 -10.49 -11.93
C ALA A 257 0.22 -11.68 -10.94
N ASN A 258 0.46 -12.87 -11.50
CA ASN A 258 0.69 -14.07 -10.72
C ASN A 258 2.20 -14.26 -10.49
N HIS A 259 2.56 -14.87 -9.36
CA HIS A 259 3.96 -15.21 -9.00
C HIS A 259 4.73 -15.93 -10.12
N ARG A 260 4.03 -16.65 -11.02
CA ARG A 260 4.63 -17.42 -12.12
C ARG A 260 5.08 -16.58 -13.31
N ASN A 261 4.46 -15.42 -13.56
CA ASN A 261 4.66 -14.71 -14.83
C ASN A 261 5.77 -13.65 -14.79
N LYS A 262 6.42 -13.39 -13.64
CA LYS A 262 7.43 -12.33 -13.44
C LYS A 262 7.02 -10.96 -14.02
N GLN A 263 5.74 -10.72 -14.26
CA GLN A 263 5.25 -9.45 -14.78
C GLN A 263 5.20 -8.44 -13.65
N SER A 264 5.50 -7.19 -13.98
CA SER A 264 5.39 -6.10 -13.03
C SER A 264 3.95 -6.03 -12.47
N PRO A 265 3.79 -5.82 -11.15
CA PRO A 265 2.47 -5.63 -10.54
C PRO A 265 1.77 -4.35 -11.01
N TRP A 266 2.52 -3.45 -11.64
CA TRP A 266 2.01 -2.21 -12.24
C TRP A 266 2.49 -2.12 -13.67
N LEU A 267 1.55 -1.89 -14.57
CA LEU A 267 1.82 -1.77 -15.99
C LEU A 267 1.78 -0.31 -16.39
N LEU A 268 2.76 0.07 -17.20
CA LEU A 268 2.87 1.38 -17.80
C LEU A 268 1.85 1.49 -18.93
N ILE A 269 1.05 2.56 -18.92
CA ILE A 269 0.05 2.79 -19.96
C ILE A 269 0.76 3.46 -21.15
N PRO A 270 0.81 2.81 -22.33
CA PRO A 270 1.52 3.37 -23.48
C PRO A 270 0.93 4.72 -23.91
N ASN A 271 1.74 5.57 -24.54
CA ASN A 271 1.32 6.85 -25.13
C ASN A 271 0.70 7.85 -24.13
N THR A 272 1.06 7.78 -22.85
CA THR A 272 0.62 8.72 -21.80
C THR A 272 1.76 9.48 -21.13
N LEU A 273 2.98 9.36 -21.67
CA LEU A 273 4.16 10.09 -21.22
C LEU A 273 4.03 11.57 -21.59
N ILE A 274 4.22 12.45 -20.62
CA ILE A 274 4.40 13.89 -20.82
C ILE A 274 5.74 14.27 -20.18
N GLU A 275 6.67 14.75 -21.00
CA GLU A 275 7.96 15.26 -20.55
C GLU A 275 7.85 16.77 -20.30
N PHE A 276 8.40 17.23 -19.18
CA PHE A 276 8.47 18.64 -18.84
C PHE A 276 9.78 19.26 -19.34
N GLU A 277 9.80 20.58 -19.51
CA GLU A 277 10.96 21.29 -20.00
C GLU A 277 12.11 21.29 -18.97
N PRO A 278 13.38 21.43 -19.39
CA PRO A 278 14.47 21.70 -18.46
C PRO A 278 14.15 22.93 -17.61
N TRP A 279 14.47 22.87 -16.31
CA TRP A 279 14.15 23.93 -15.33
C TRP A 279 12.66 24.08 -15.00
N GLU A 280 11.79 23.23 -15.55
CA GLU A 280 10.38 23.16 -15.21
C GLU A 280 10.17 22.18 -14.04
N VAL A 281 9.88 22.74 -12.86
CA VAL A 281 9.67 22.00 -11.63
C VAL A 281 8.18 21.79 -11.40
N VAL A 282 7.75 20.53 -11.35
CA VAL A 282 6.37 20.19 -10.97
C VAL A 282 6.19 20.43 -9.48
N THR A 283 5.16 21.19 -9.10
CA THR A 283 4.91 21.59 -7.70
C THR A 283 3.66 20.96 -7.09
N CYS A 284 2.71 20.53 -7.92
CA CYS A 284 1.52 19.85 -7.44
C CYS A 284 0.88 19.02 -8.55
N LEU A 285 0.26 17.91 -8.14
CA LEU A 285 -0.58 17.06 -8.95
C LEU A 285 -1.80 16.68 -8.10
N ILE A 286 -3.00 16.94 -8.62
CA ILE A 286 -4.26 16.63 -7.94
C ILE A 286 -5.29 16.05 -8.92
N THR A 287 -6.30 15.39 -8.37
CA THR A 287 -7.57 15.21 -9.07
C THR A 287 -8.49 16.38 -8.72
N ALA A 288 -8.89 17.16 -9.71
CA ALA A 288 -9.73 18.33 -9.59
C ALA A 288 -11.13 18.04 -10.14
N GLN A 289 -12.16 18.27 -9.31
CA GLN A 289 -13.56 18.19 -9.72
C GLN A 289 -13.98 19.52 -10.34
N LEU A 290 -14.05 19.56 -11.67
CA LEU A 290 -14.38 20.76 -12.43
C LEU A 290 -15.76 20.66 -13.06
N ALA A 291 -16.42 21.79 -13.26
CA ALA A 291 -17.72 21.85 -13.90
C ALA A 291 -17.65 21.25 -15.32
N SER A 292 -18.61 20.39 -15.67
CA SER A 292 -18.68 19.75 -16.99
C SER A 292 -20.12 19.39 -17.33
N GLU A 293 -20.57 19.80 -18.51
CA GLU A 293 -21.88 19.44 -19.07
C GLU A 293 -21.94 17.98 -19.56
N GLU A 294 -20.80 17.30 -19.65
CA GLU A 294 -20.71 15.91 -20.10
C GLU A 294 -21.25 14.90 -19.07
N THR A 295 -21.41 15.32 -17.81
CA THR A 295 -21.78 14.44 -16.70
C THR A 295 -23.12 14.83 -16.09
N PHE A 296 -23.89 13.84 -15.63
CA PHE A 296 -25.19 14.09 -14.98
C PHE A 296 -25.07 14.93 -13.70
N HIS A 297 -23.96 14.78 -12.97
CA HIS A 297 -23.71 15.53 -11.73
C HIS A 297 -23.19 16.96 -11.98
N GLY A 298 -22.94 17.34 -13.24
CA GLY A 298 -22.43 18.66 -13.62
C GLY A 298 -20.95 18.89 -13.30
N THR A 299 -20.23 17.86 -12.85
CA THR A 299 -18.79 17.91 -12.55
C THR A 299 -18.09 16.63 -12.99
N LYS A 300 -16.87 16.77 -13.51
CA LYS A 300 -16.00 15.67 -13.92
C LYS A 300 -14.64 15.77 -13.23
N ASP A 301 -14.03 14.62 -12.98
CA ASP A 301 -12.67 14.52 -12.44
C ASP A 301 -11.66 14.78 -13.58
N TYR A 302 -10.77 15.75 -13.37
CA TYR A 302 -9.62 16.00 -14.25
C TYR A 302 -8.33 15.90 -13.44
N LEU A 303 -7.22 15.57 -14.10
CA LEU A 303 -5.91 15.70 -13.49
C LEU A 303 -5.42 17.14 -13.68
N ALA A 304 -5.19 17.86 -12.59
CA ALA A 304 -4.65 19.21 -12.64
C ALA A 304 -3.22 19.20 -12.07
N LEU A 305 -2.30 19.80 -12.83
CA LEU A 305 -0.88 19.84 -12.53
C LEU A 305 -0.39 21.29 -12.57
N GLY A 306 0.39 21.67 -11.56
CA GLY A 306 1.09 22.94 -11.50
C GLY A 306 2.58 22.74 -11.66
N ALA A 307 3.20 23.51 -12.55
CA ALA A 307 4.64 23.49 -12.78
C ALA A 307 5.21 24.90 -12.82
N ASN A 308 6.51 25.05 -12.57
CA ASN A 308 7.21 26.33 -12.51
C ASN A 308 8.55 26.29 -13.24
N LEU A 309 8.77 27.25 -14.12
CA LEU A 309 10.07 27.48 -14.76
C LEU A 309 10.96 28.28 -13.80
N SER A 310 11.88 27.61 -13.11
CA SER A 310 12.74 28.17 -12.06
C SER A 310 14.21 28.12 -12.49
N TYR A 311 14.81 29.29 -12.65
CA TYR A 311 16.16 29.44 -13.21
C TYR A 311 17.17 30.02 -12.21
N GLY A 312 16.85 29.98 -10.91
CA GLY A 312 17.58 30.69 -9.85
C GLY A 312 16.85 31.94 -9.35
N GLU A 313 17.44 32.63 -8.38
CA GLU A 313 16.79 33.75 -7.67
C GLU A 313 16.72 35.06 -8.45
N GLU A 314 17.62 35.26 -9.42
CA GLU A 314 17.70 36.50 -10.20
C GLU A 314 16.62 36.60 -11.29
N ILE A 315 16.09 35.46 -11.73
CA ILE A 315 15.12 35.39 -12.83
C ILE A 315 13.71 35.18 -12.27
N PRO A 316 12.74 36.04 -12.65
CA PRO A 316 11.35 35.86 -12.22
C PRO A 316 10.77 34.50 -12.63
N VAL A 317 10.24 33.78 -11.64
CA VAL A 317 9.63 32.46 -11.86
C VAL A 317 8.27 32.60 -12.55
N ARG A 318 8.08 31.82 -13.61
CA ARG A 318 6.81 31.69 -14.33
C ARG A 318 6.20 30.34 -14.02
N GLY A 319 4.87 30.31 -13.85
CA GLY A 319 4.14 29.08 -13.62
C GLY A 319 3.47 28.58 -14.89
N ARG A 320 3.00 27.34 -14.87
CA ARG A 320 2.19 26.70 -15.90
C ARG A 320 1.15 25.83 -15.21
N ILE A 321 -0.08 25.88 -15.70
CA ILE A 321 -1.16 25.00 -15.25
C ILE A 321 -1.52 24.08 -16.41
N LEU A 322 -1.44 22.77 -16.17
CA LEU A 322 -1.92 21.73 -17.08
C LEU A 322 -3.20 21.12 -16.51
N ILE A 323 -4.23 20.99 -17.35
CA ILE A 323 -5.40 20.17 -17.07
C ILE A 323 -5.47 19.06 -18.10
N LEU A 324 -5.55 17.84 -17.60
CA LEU A 324 -5.53 16.62 -18.39
C LEU A 324 -6.80 15.82 -18.10
N ASP A 325 -7.38 15.27 -19.16
CA ASP A 325 -8.50 14.35 -19.11
C ASP A 325 -8.00 12.94 -19.44
N VAL A 326 -8.43 11.95 -18.66
CA VAL A 326 -8.12 10.54 -18.90
C VAL A 326 -9.32 9.94 -19.62
N ILE A 327 -9.23 9.84 -20.93
CA ILE A 327 -10.33 9.38 -21.78
C ILE A 327 -10.18 7.89 -22.12
N ASP A 328 -11.31 7.21 -22.22
CA ASP A 328 -11.39 5.85 -22.75
C ASP A 328 -11.48 5.89 -24.29
N VAL A 329 -10.59 5.15 -24.95
CA VAL A 329 -10.51 4.96 -26.40
C VAL A 329 -10.53 3.47 -26.73
N VAL A 330 -10.77 3.14 -28.00
CA VAL A 330 -10.69 1.75 -28.47
C VAL A 330 -9.24 1.27 -28.35
N PRO A 331 -8.95 0.20 -27.58
CA PRO A 331 -7.59 -0.29 -27.43
C PRO A 331 -7.06 -0.87 -28.74
N GLU A 332 -5.76 -0.73 -28.95
CA GLU A 332 -5.05 -1.38 -30.04
C GLU A 332 -5.10 -2.92 -29.89
N PRO A 333 -5.19 -3.67 -31.02
CA PRO A 333 -5.21 -5.13 -30.97
C PRO A 333 -4.02 -5.71 -30.19
N GLY A 334 -4.30 -6.49 -29.15
CA GLY A 334 -3.27 -7.12 -28.32
C GLY A 334 -2.71 -6.25 -27.18
N GLN A 335 -3.11 -4.98 -27.07
CA GLN A 335 -2.66 -4.07 -26.02
C GLN A 335 -3.85 -3.45 -25.25
N PRO A 336 -4.45 -4.16 -24.28
CA PRO A 336 -5.65 -3.67 -23.60
C PRO A 336 -5.46 -2.37 -22.80
N LEU A 337 -4.22 -2.05 -22.42
CA LEU A 337 -3.90 -0.83 -21.66
C LEU A 337 -4.01 0.44 -22.50
N THR A 338 -3.87 0.36 -23.82
CA THR A 338 -4.03 1.53 -24.71
C THR A 338 -5.47 2.01 -24.82
N ARG A 339 -6.41 1.36 -24.10
CA ARG A 339 -7.75 1.91 -23.88
C ARG A 339 -7.71 3.27 -23.19
N HIS A 340 -6.69 3.55 -22.39
CA HIS A 340 -6.57 4.78 -21.63
C HIS A 340 -5.66 5.75 -22.38
N LYS A 341 -6.17 6.93 -22.71
CA LYS A 341 -5.41 7.99 -23.36
C LYS A 341 -5.49 9.29 -22.56
N LEU A 342 -4.36 10.00 -22.48
CA LEU A 342 -4.28 11.29 -21.80
C LEU A 342 -4.50 12.41 -22.82
N LYS A 343 -5.49 13.27 -22.57
CA LYS A 343 -5.83 14.42 -23.42
C LYS A 343 -5.57 15.71 -22.67
N ILE A 344 -4.78 16.61 -23.25
CA ILE A 344 -4.57 17.95 -22.70
C ILE A 344 -5.81 18.81 -23.00
N ILE A 345 -6.46 19.28 -21.95
CA ILE A 345 -7.65 20.15 -22.01
C ILE A 345 -7.25 21.61 -21.88
N HIS A 346 -6.33 21.89 -20.96
CA HIS A 346 -5.78 23.21 -20.75
C HIS A 346 -4.27 23.12 -20.59
N ASP A 347 -3.57 24.03 -21.26
CA ASP A 347 -2.15 24.26 -21.09
C ASP A 347 -1.94 25.78 -21.09
N GLY A 348 -1.72 26.34 -19.90
CA GLY A 348 -1.73 27.79 -19.71
C GLY A 348 -0.62 28.28 -18.81
N GLU A 349 0.30 29.07 -19.37
CA GLU A 349 1.28 29.83 -18.61
C GLU A 349 0.63 30.83 -17.65
N GLN A 350 1.26 31.01 -16.49
CA GLN A 350 0.87 31.92 -15.44
C GLN A 350 2.00 32.93 -15.16
N LYS A 351 1.60 34.17 -14.83
CA LYS A 351 2.54 35.27 -14.62
C LYS A 351 3.40 35.16 -13.35
N GLY A 352 3.09 34.21 -12.48
CA GLY A 352 3.86 33.91 -11.28
C GLY A 352 3.87 32.41 -11.03
N PRO A 353 4.64 31.95 -10.03
CA PRO A 353 4.76 30.54 -9.73
C PRO A 353 3.43 29.96 -9.26
N VAL A 354 3.01 28.85 -9.85
CA VAL A 354 1.90 28.02 -9.36
C VAL A 354 2.46 27.16 -8.23
N THR A 355 1.93 27.30 -7.03
CA THR A 355 2.48 26.64 -5.83
C THR A 355 1.55 25.58 -5.25
N ALA A 356 0.25 25.72 -5.48
CA ALA A 356 -0.75 24.74 -5.10
C ALA A 356 -1.97 24.84 -6.01
N LEU A 357 -2.66 23.72 -6.19
CA LEU A 357 -3.95 23.62 -6.85
C LEU A 357 -4.93 22.89 -5.94
N THR A 358 -6.20 23.24 -6.04
CA THR A 358 -7.32 22.47 -5.49
C THR A 358 -8.58 22.77 -6.30
N SER A 359 -9.69 22.09 -6.01
CA SER A 359 -10.98 22.35 -6.66
C SER A 359 -12.08 22.54 -5.63
N CYS A 360 -13.02 23.43 -5.92
CA CYS A 360 -14.20 23.67 -5.08
C CYS A 360 -15.40 23.98 -5.97
N GLN A 361 -16.50 23.24 -5.79
CA GLN A 361 -17.77 23.48 -6.50
C GLN A 361 -17.62 23.62 -8.03
N GLY A 362 -16.80 22.77 -8.66
CA GLY A 362 -16.58 22.81 -10.11
C GLY A 362 -15.59 23.88 -10.59
N HIS A 363 -14.99 24.65 -9.68
CA HIS A 363 -13.96 25.64 -10.01
C HIS A 363 -12.57 25.16 -9.63
N LEU A 364 -11.57 25.52 -10.44
CA LEU A 364 -10.17 25.34 -10.07
C LEU A 364 -9.73 26.52 -9.20
N ILE A 365 -9.15 26.21 -8.06
CA ILE A 365 -8.50 27.17 -7.17
C ILE A 365 -6.99 27.00 -7.32
N SER A 366 -6.30 28.08 -7.63
CA SER A 366 -4.86 28.09 -7.91
C SER A 366 -4.15 29.13 -7.06
N ALA A 367 -3.09 28.73 -6.36
CA ALA A 367 -2.19 29.63 -5.64
C ALA A 367 -1.05 30.05 -6.58
N ILE A 368 -1.07 31.30 -7.02
CA ILE A 368 -0.14 31.85 -8.01
C ILE A 368 0.59 33.06 -7.40
N GLY A 369 1.87 32.88 -7.09
CA GLY A 369 2.67 33.87 -6.36
C GLY A 369 2.01 34.25 -5.03
N GLN A 370 1.67 35.53 -4.86
CA GLN A 370 1.03 36.05 -3.65
C GLN A 370 -0.51 36.09 -3.73
N LYS A 371 -1.11 35.42 -4.72
CA LYS A 371 -2.55 35.47 -4.99
C LYS A 371 -3.14 34.08 -5.03
N VAL A 372 -4.39 33.96 -4.59
CA VAL A 372 -5.23 32.78 -4.84
C VAL A 372 -6.29 33.18 -5.86
N ILE A 373 -6.36 32.44 -6.97
CA ILE A 373 -7.26 32.71 -8.09
C ILE A 373 -8.22 31.55 -8.24
N VAL A 374 -9.51 31.86 -8.30
CA VAL A 374 -10.58 30.92 -8.64
C VAL A 374 -10.91 31.09 -10.10
N LYS A 375 -10.84 30.02 -10.90
CA LYS A 375 -11.17 30.03 -12.33
C LYS A 375 -12.22 28.95 -12.64
N MET A 376 -13.20 29.34 -13.43
CA MET A 376 -14.01 28.40 -14.21
C MET A 376 -13.27 28.19 -15.54
N LEU A 377 -12.84 26.96 -15.81
CA LEU A 377 -11.94 26.64 -16.92
C LEU A 377 -12.63 25.90 -18.07
N LEU A 378 -13.90 25.50 -17.87
CA LEU A 378 -14.72 24.74 -18.80
C LEU A 378 -16.12 25.35 -18.86
#